data_AF-A0A962IBN2-F1
#
_entry.id   AF-A0A962IBN2-F1
#
_cell.length_a   1.000
_cell.length_b   1.000
_cell.length_c   1.000
_cell.angle_alpha   90.00
_cell.angle_beta   90.00
_cell.angle_gamma   90.00
#
_symmetry.space_group_name_H-M   'P 1'
#
loop_
_entity.id
_entity.type
_entity.pdbx_description
1 polymer ?
#
loop_
_entity_poly.entity_id
_entity_poly.type
_entity_poly.pdbx_seq_one_letter_code
_entity_poly.pdbx_strand_id
1 'polypeptide(L)'
;MSALAAIPDSVTLAEDARALAELQPWLASRDAETRIAWALSTLSGPHVLSSSFGAQSAVLLHMATRIRPDIPVLLVDTGYLFDETYRFVDELQNRLDLNLQIIRPELSPQWLEIRHGQLWEQGREGIERYNRLMKVQPMNAALARLGARTWIAGLRRSQSESRRHINPLMLQDGR
;
A
#
# COMPACT_ATOMS: atom_id res chain seq x y z
N MET A 1 -29.46 5.42 -19.86
CA MET A 1 -28.96 5.85 -18.54
C MET A 1 -29.54 4.90 -17.49
N SER A 2 -28.88 3.77 -17.25
CA SER A 2 -29.27 2.89 -16.13
C SER A 2 -28.74 3.50 -14.85
N ALA A 3 -29.65 3.71 -13.89
CA ALA A 3 -29.40 4.38 -12.64
C ALA A 3 -28.25 3.70 -11.87
N LEU A 4 -27.23 4.47 -11.51
CA LEU A 4 -26.45 4.16 -10.32
C LEU A 4 -27.46 4.23 -9.17
N ALA A 5 -27.99 3.08 -8.76
CA ALA A 5 -28.57 2.94 -7.42
C ALA A 5 -27.58 3.60 -6.46
N ALA A 6 -28.07 4.51 -5.62
CA ALA A 6 -27.26 5.36 -4.76
C ALA A 6 -26.08 4.55 -4.22
N ILE A 7 -24.87 4.90 -4.67
CA ILE A 7 -23.63 4.26 -4.23
C ILE A 7 -23.71 4.27 -2.70
N PRO A 8 -23.75 3.09 -2.03
CA PRO A 8 -23.89 3.05 -0.58
C PRO A 8 -22.81 3.92 0.05
N ASP A 9 -23.09 4.46 1.23
CA ASP A 9 -22.08 5.27 1.89
C ASP A 9 -20.78 4.46 2.06
N SER A 10 -19.70 5.22 2.14
CA SER A 10 -18.33 4.76 2.15
C SER A 10 -18.00 3.73 3.23
N VAL A 11 -18.73 3.79 4.34
CA VAL A 11 -18.62 2.91 5.48
C VAL A 11 -19.30 1.58 5.14
N THR A 12 -20.50 1.63 4.57
CA THR A 12 -21.25 0.45 4.12
C THR A 12 -20.54 -0.30 2.99
N LEU A 13 -19.93 0.41 2.04
CA LEU A 13 -19.17 -0.20 0.94
C LEU A 13 -17.89 -0.92 1.39
N ALA A 14 -17.24 -0.41 2.44
CA ALA A 14 -16.00 -1.00 2.95
C ALA A 14 -16.26 -2.29 3.75
N GLU A 15 -17.43 -2.41 4.40
CA GLU A 15 -17.69 -3.47 5.38
C GLU A 15 -18.75 -4.51 4.95
N ASP A 16 -19.48 -4.29 3.84
CA ASP A 16 -20.42 -5.26 3.26
C ASP A 16 -19.82 -6.03 2.08
N ALA A 17 -19.58 -7.33 2.25
CA ALA A 17 -19.06 -8.21 1.22
C ALA A 17 -19.93 -8.27 -0.06
N ARG A 18 -21.25 -8.08 0.04
CA ARG A 18 -22.14 -8.03 -1.13
C ARG A 18 -21.98 -6.73 -1.89
N ALA A 19 -21.98 -5.60 -1.18
CA ALA A 19 -21.77 -4.29 -1.78
C ALA A 19 -20.40 -4.19 -2.46
N LEU A 20 -19.36 -4.75 -1.83
CA LEU A 20 -18.03 -4.86 -2.44
C LEU A 20 -18.07 -5.68 -3.74
N ALA A 21 -18.74 -6.84 -3.74
CA ALA A 21 -18.85 -7.70 -4.92
C ALA A 21 -19.56 -7.03 -6.10
N GLU A 22 -20.62 -6.24 -5.84
CA GLU A 22 -21.35 -5.48 -6.86
C GLU A 22 -20.52 -4.32 -7.45
N LEU A 23 -19.61 -3.76 -6.66
CA LEU A 23 -18.74 -2.67 -7.08
C LEU A 23 -17.55 -3.15 -7.93
N GLN A 24 -17.08 -4.39 -7.76
CA GLN A 24 -15.90 -4.91 -8.46
C GLN A 24 -15.98 -4.78 -10.00
N PRO A 25 -17.08 -5.14 -10.69
CA PRO A 25 -17.16 -5.01 -12.14
C PRO A 25 -17.05 -3.55 -12.60
N TRP A 26 -17.69 -2.63 -11.85
CA TRP A 26 -17.60 -1.21 -12.13
C TRP A 26 -16.16 -0.73 -11.96
N LEU A 27 -15.50 -1.01 -10.83
CA LEU A 27 -14.09 -0.64 -10.62
C LEU A 27 -13.17 -1.25 -11.68
N ALA A 28 -13.37 -2.53 -12.03
CA ALA A 28 -12.57 -3.23 -13.03
C ALA A 28 -12.65 -2.57 -14.42
N SER A 29 -13.78 -1.91 -14.74
CA SER A 29 -13.98 -1.18 -15.99
C SER A 29 -13.36 0.22 -16.04
N ARG A 30 -12.94 0.77 -14.88
CA ARG A 30 -12.34 2.12 -14.78
C ARG A 30 -10.83 2.10 -14.95
N ASP A 31 -10.25 3.22 -15.39
CA ASP A 31 -8.81 3.44 -15.36
C ASP A 31 -8.28 3.69 -13.94
N ALA A 32 -6.95 3.75 -13.79
CA ALA A 32 -6.30 3.88 -12.48
C ALA A 32 -6.62 5.21 -11.80
N GLU A 33 -6.59 6.33 -12.54
CA GLU A 33 -6.86 7.66 -11.99
C GLU A 33 -8.30 7.78 -11.49
N THR A 34 -9.27 7.26 -12.25
CA THR A 34 -10.68 7.22 -11.85
C THR A 34 -10.87 6.40 -10.59
N ARG A 35 -10.20 5.24 -10.46
CA ARG A 35 -10.26 4.42 -9.24
C ARG A 35 -9.68 5.15 -8.02
N ILE A 36 -8.54 5.81 -8.19
CA ILE A 36 -7.89 6.57 -7.12
C ILE A 36 -8.77 7.74 -6.68
N ALA A 37 -9.26 8.54 -7.63
CA ALA A 37 -10.14 9.68 -7.36
C ALA A 37 -11.43 9.22 -6.66
N TRP A 38 -12.05 8.15 -7.14
CA TRP A 38 -13.24 7.57 -6.51
C TRP A 38 -12.97 7.10 -5.08
N ALA A 39 -11.85 6.41 -4.83
CA ALA A 39 -11.52 5.93 -3.49
C ALA A 39 -11.30 7.10 -2.51
N LEU A 40 -10.62 8.17 -2.96
CA LEU A 40 -10.33 9.35 -2.15
C LEU A 40 -11.56 10.21 -1.85
N SER A 41 -12.51 10.29 -2.79
CA SER A 41 -13.75 11.06 -2.62
C SER A 41 -14.86 10.29 -1.91
N THR A 42 -14.84 8.97 -2.05
CA THR A 42 -15.94 8.11 -1.58
C THR A 42 -15.55 7.45 -0.28
N LEU A 43 -14.45 6.67 -0.20
CA LEU A 43 -14.13 5.89 0.99
C LEU A 43 -13.84 6.77 2.21
N SER A 44 -14.35 6.39 3.38
CA SER A 44 -14.26 7.17 4.62
C SER A 44 -12.97 6.91 5.39
N GLY A 45 -12.59 7.90 6.19
CA GLY A 45 -11.44 7.82 7.08
C GLY A 45 -10.12 8.16 6.38
N PRO A 46 -9.00 8.10 7.10
CA PRO A 46 -7.70 8.45 6.56
C PRO A 46 -7.26 7.49 5.45
N HIS A 47 -6.82 8.06 4.32
CA HIS A 47 -6.23 7.33 3.20
C HIS A 47 -4.72 7.38 3.27
N VAL A 48 -4.06 6.28 2.94
CA VAL A 48 -2.61 6.21 2.80
C VAL A 48 -2.23 5.53 1.47
N LEU A 49 -1.06 5.89 0.96
CA LEU A 49 -0.44 5.25 -0.19
C LEU A 49 0.82 4.55 0.28
N SER A 50 1.06 3.29 -0.10
CA SER A 50 2.36 2.66 0.13
C SER A 50 3.15 2.49 -1.17
N SER A 51 4.47 2.66 -1.09
CA SER A 51 5.38 2.37 -2.18
C SER A 51 6.63 1.66 -1.68
N SER A 52 7.08 0.64 -2.40
CA SER A 52 8.39 0.03 -2.18
C SER A 52 9.50 0.72 -2.98
N PHE A 53 9.17 1.80 -3.71
CA PHE A 53 10.10 2.55 -4.56
C PHE A 53 10.84 1.68 -5.59
N GLY A 54 10.17 0.62 -6.08
CA GLY A 54 10.68 -0.19 -7.18
C GLY A 54 10.63 0.56 -8.53
N ALA A 55 11.17 -0.06 -9.58
CA ALA A 55 11.38 0.57 -10.89
C ALA A 55 10.16 1.26 -11.53
N GLN A 56 8.93 0.87 -11.17
CA GLN A 56 7.69 1.40 -11.73
C GLN A 56 6.81 2.14 -10.70
N SER A 57 7.36 2.42 -9.51
CA SER A 57 6.65 3.11 -8.42
C SER A 57 6.25 4.54 -8.77
N ALA A 58 7.07 5.23 -9.58
CA ALA A 58 6.86 6.61 -10.00
C ALA A 58 5.47 6.86 -10.61
N VAL A 59 4.92 5.87 -11.33
CA VAL A 59 3.60 6.00 -11.99
C VAL A 59 2.48 6.20 -10.97
N LEU A 60 2.36 5.31 -9.98
CA LEU A 60 1.32 5.43 -8.96
C LEU A 60 1.55 6.62 -8.04
N LEU A 61 2.80 6.87 -7.65
CA LEU A 61 3.15 8.02 -6.82
C LEU A 61 2.70 9.32 -7.52
N HIS A 62 3.04 9.49 -8.79
CA HIS A 62 2.67 10.67 -9.56
C HIS A 62 1.14 10.81 -9.72
N MET A 63 0.43 9.76 -10.12
CA MET A 63 -1.04 9.82 -10.27
C MET A 63 -1.73 10.18 -8.95
N ALA A 64 -1.34 9.54 -7.85
CA ALA A 64 -1.98 9.74 -6.55
C ALA A 64 -1.70 11.14 -5.99
N THR A 65 -0.47 11.64 -6.03
CA THR A 65 -0.14 12.98 -5.50
C THR A 65 -0.68 14.11 -6.36
N ARG A 66 -0.96 13.88 -7.65
CA ARG A 66 -1.70 14.83 -8.49
C ARG A 66 -3.16 14.97 -8.07
N ILE A 67 -3.77 13.91 -7.52
CA ILE A 67 -5.17 13.90 -7.08
C ILE A 67 -5.31 14.36 -5.61
N ARG A 68 -4.43 13.88 -4.72
CA ARG A 68 -4.32 14.33 -3.31
C ARG A 68 -2.85 14.59 -2.97
N PRO A 69 -2.36 15.84 -3.06
CA PRO A 69 -0.95 16.18 -2.86
C PRO A 69 -0.40 15.81 -1.48
N ASP A 70 -1.21 15.93 -0.44
CA ASP A 70 -0.83 15.72 0.95
C ASP A 70 -1.00 14.26 1.43
N ILE A 71 -1.36 13.32 0.54
CA ILE A 71 -1.57 11.91 0.91
C ILE A 71 -0.30 11.32 1.56
N PRO A 72 -0.39 10.72 2.77
CA PRO A 72 0.76 10.06 3.38
C PRO A 72 1.29 8.92 2.51
N VAL A 73 2.56 8.99 2.14
CA VAL A 73 3.27 7.97 1.35
C VAL A 73 4.14 7.12 2.29
N LEU A 74 3.75 5.88 2.51
CA LEU A 74 4.43 4.96 3.41
C LEU A 74 5.53 4.19 2.68
N LEU A 75 6.76 4.32 3.17
CA LEU A 75 7.90 3.47 2.83
C LEU A 75 8.28 2.66 4.05
N VAL A 76 8.34 1.33 3.93
CA VAL A 76 8.98 0.51 4.95
C VAL A 76 10.47 0.38 4.62
N ASP A 77 11.29 1.02 5.43
CA ASP A 77 12.74 0.96 5.38
C ASP A 77 13.22 -0.20 6.26
N THR A 78 13.58 -1.33 5.65
CA THR A 78 14.10 -2.50 6.37
C THR A 78 15.55 -2.32 6.84
N GLY A 79 16.23 -1.26 6.40
CA GLY A 79 17.67 -1.08 6.55
C GLY A 79 18.52 -1.93 5.58
N TYR A 80 17.90 -2.67 4.66
CA TYR A 80 18.57 -3.49 3.65
C TYR A 80 18.12 -3.17 2.22
N LEU A 81 17.57 -1.98 1.99
CA LEU A 81 17.27 -1.52 0.63
C LEU A 81 18.58 -1.26 -0.13
N PHE A 82 18.53 -1.34 -1.46
CA PHE A 82 19.68 -0.96 -2.29
C PHE A 82 19.97 0.52 -2.15
N ASP A 83 21.25 0.91 -2.25
CA ASP A 83 21.66 2.31 -2.23
C ASP A 83 20.97 3.13 -3.34
N GLU A 84 20.76 2.51 -4.51
CA GLU A 84 19.98 3.08 -5.62
C GLU A 84 18.54 3.37 -5.21
N THR A 85 17.92 2.51 -4.38
CA THR A 85 16.56 2.71 -3.89
C THR A 85 16.48 3.93 -2.98
N TYR A 86 17.44 4.13 -2.06
CA TYR A 86 17.46 5.34 -1.23
C TYR A 86 17.61 6.61 -2.07
N ARG A 87 18.56 6.62 -3.02
CA ARG A 87 18.73 7.77 -3.94
C ARG A 87 17.47 8.04 -4.76
N PHE A 88 16.77 6.99 -5.19
CA PHE A 88 15.53 7.11 -5.94
C PHE A 88 14.35 7.58 -5.07
N VAL A 89 14.31 7.20 -3.79
CA VAL A 89 13.36 7.74 -2.81
C VAL A 89 13.57 9.24 -2.67
N ASP A 90 14.81 9.70 -2.47
CA ASP A 90 15.14 11.11 -2.33
C ASP A 90 14.80 11.90 -3.60
N GLU A 91 15.10 11.36 -4.78
CA GLU A 91 14.74 11.97 -6.07
C GLU A 91 13.23 12.14 -6.19
N LEU A 92 12.45 11.08 -5.96
CA LEU A 92 11.00 11.13 -6.11
C LEU A 92 10.33 11.96 -5.03
N GLN A 93 10.84 11.95 -3.79
CA GLN A 93 10.34 12.80 -2.71
C GLN A 93 10.41 14.27 -3.11
N ASN A 94 11.57 14.72 -3.60
CA ASN A 94 11.77 16.10 -4.03
C ASN A 94 10.97 16.44 -5.31
N ARG A 95 10.98 15.53 -6.29
CA ARG A 95 10.36 15.78 -7.60
C ARG A 95 8.83 15.78 -7.57
N LEU A 96 8.23 14.98 -6.69
CA LEU A 96 6.78 14.81 -6.58
C LEU A 96 6.19 15.46 -5.33
N ASP A 97 7.01 16.15 -4.52
CA ASP A 97 6.65 16.77 -3.24
C ASP A 97 5.90 15.80 -2.31
N LEU A 98 6.48 14.61 -2.10
CA LEU A 98 5.80 13.54 -1.37
C LEU A 98 5.73 13.86 0.14
N ASN A 99 4.55 13.70 0.73
CA ASN A 99 4.38 13.54 2.18
C ASN A 99 4.91 12.15 2.63
N LEU A 100 6.23 11.97 2.54
CA LEU A 100 6.90 10.70 2.78
C LEU A 100 6.97 10.39 4.28
N GLN A 101 6.48 9.20 4.63
CA GLN A 101 6.51 8.63 5.96
C GLN A 101 7.42 7.39 5.92
N ILE A 102 8.65 7.55 6.41
CA ILE A 102 9.61 6.45 6.51
C ILE A 102 9.30 5.65 7.78
N ILE A 103 8.85 4.41 7.60
CA ILE A 103 8.51 3.46 8.65
C ILE A 103 9.67 2.51 8.82
N ARG A 104 10.26 2.49 10.01
CA ARG A 104 11.34 1.57 10.37
C ARG A 104 10.85 0.50 11.33
N PRO A 105 11.35 -0.74 11.22
CA PRO A 105 11.11 -1.77 12.22
C PRO A 105 11.66 -1.37 13.58
N GLU A 106 11.07 -1.93 14.64
CA GLU A 106 11.60 -1.76 16.01
C GLU A 106 13.01 -2.34 16.16
N LEU A 107 13.32 -3.38 15.39
CA LEU A 107 14.64 -4.00 15.35
C LEU A 107 15.51 -3.33 14.28
N SER A 108 16.68 -2.85 14.68
CA SER A 108 17.70 -2.46 13.70
C SER A 108 18.23 -3.69 12.95
N PRO A 109 18.77 -3.52 11.74
CA PRO A 109 19.49 -4.56 11.00
C PRO A 109 20.48 -5.34 11.87
N GLN A 110 21.34 -4.63 12.61
CA GLN A 110 22.37 -5.22 13.45
C GLN A 110 21.76 -6.02 14.60
N TRP A 111 20.70 -5.52 15.24
CA TRP A 111 20.05 -6.23 16.33
C TRP A 111 19.32 -7.48 15.87
N LEU A 112 18.70 -7.42 14.68
CA LEU A 112 18.09 -8.57 14.02
C LEU A 112 19.12 -9.68 13.81
N GLU A 113 20.27 -9.36 13.20
CA GLU A 113 21.33 -10.32 12.92
C GLU A 113 21.95 -10.90 14.19
N ILE A 114 22.21 -10.08 15.23
CA ILE A 114 22.75 -10.57 16.51
C ILE A 114 21.78 -11.54 17.20
N ARG A 115 20.47 -11.26 17.17
CA ARG A 115 19.46 -12.07 17.88
C ARG A 115 19.03 -13.31 17.12
N HIS A 116 19.04 -13.25 15.80
CA HIS A 116 18.37 -14.24 14.96
C HIS A 116 19.23 -14.75 13.82
N GLY A 117 20.43 -14.22 13.61
CA GLY A 117 21.22 -14.44 12.41
C GLY A 117 20.57 -13.83 11.16
N GLN A 118 21.12 -14.17 10.00
CA GLN A 118 20.58 -13.76 8.71
C GLN A 118 19.35 -14.60 8.37
N LEU A 119 18.18 -14.14 8.82
CA LEU A 119 16.90 -14.85 8.64
C LEU A 119 16.60 -15.21 7.18
N TRP A 120 17.07 -14.44 6.22
CA TRP A 120 16.88 -14.71 4.79
C TRP A 120 17.68 -15.94 4.30
N GLU A 121 18.66 -16.42 5.05
CA GLU A 121 19.44 -17.63 4.74
C GLU A 121 18.88 -18.89 5.41
N GLN A 122 17.84 -18.75 6.24
CA GLN A 122 17.26 -19.83 7.06
C GLN A 122 16.05 -20.49 6.40
N GLY A 123 16.02 -20.53 5.07
CA GLY A 123 14.93 -21.09 4.29
C GLY A 123 13.61 -20.34 4.44
N ARG A 124 12.50 -21.03 4.11
CA ARG A 124 11.16 -20.42 4.04
C ARG A 124 10.71 -19.81 5.37
N GLU A 125 10.88 -20.52 6.47
CA GLU A 125 10.46 -20.06 7.80
C GLU A 125 11.24 -18.82 8.25
N GLY A 126 12.53 -18.77 7.94
CA GLY A 126 13.37 -17.60 8.16
C GLY A 126 12.89 -16.37 7.38
N ILE A 127 12.61 -16.55 6.08
CA ILE A 127 12.08 -15.48 5.22
C ILE A 127 10.71 -14.98 5.71
N GLU A 128 9.82 -15.88 6.13
CA GLU A 128 8.52 -15.53 6.71
C GLU A 128 8.68 -14.73 8.00
N ARG A 129 9.59 -15.15 8.88
CA ARG A 129 9.93 -14.43 10.11
C ARG A 129 10.53 -13.05 9.83
N TYR A 130 11.45 -12.95 8.87
CA TYR A 130 12.02 -11.67 8.43
C TYR A 130 10.93 -10.73 7.92
N ASN A 131 10.08 -11.19 6.99
CA ASN A 131 9.01 -10.37 6.43
C ASN A 131 8.02 -9.92 7.52
N ARG A 132 7.71 -10.78 8.49
CA ARG A 132 6.85 -10.41 9.61
C ARG A 132 7.45 -9.28 10.45
N LEU A 133 8.70 -9.44 10.90
CA LEU A 133 9.38 -8.49 11.79
C LEU A 133 9.74 -7.17 11.08
N MET A 134 10.24 -7.27 9.86
CA MET A 134 10.83 -6.13 9.15
C MET A 134 9.85 -5.44 8.20
N LYS A 135 8.70 -6.04 7.88
CA LYS A 135 7.74 -5.46 6.92
C LYS A 135 6.30 -5.39 7.41
N VAL A 136 5.74 -6.53 7.82
CA VAL A 136 4.31 -6.63 8.16
C VAL A 136 4.00 -5.90 9.46
N GLN A 137 4.74 -6.18 10.54
CA GLN A 137 4.51 -5.54 11.83
C GLN A 137 4.69 -4.00 11.78
N PRO A 138 5.77 -3.46 11.17
CA PRO A 138 5.96 -2.02 11.07
C PRO A 138 4.86 -1.34 10.22
N MET A 139 4.46 -1.95 9.10
CA MET A 139 3.35 -1.44 8.28
C MET A 139 2.04 -1.40 9.08
N ASN A 140 1.68 -2.50 9.75
CA ASN A 140 0.45 -2.56 10.53
C ASN A 140 0.44 -1.55 11.68
N ALA A 141 1.58 -1.36 12.36
CA ALA A 141 1.72 -0.32 13.38
C ALA A 141 1.55 1.09 12.80
N ALA A 142 2.12 1.36 11.62
CA ALA A 142 1.96 2.65 10.93
C ALA A 142 0.50 2.90 10.51
N LEU A 143 -0.18 1.90 9.93
CA LEU A 143 -1.59 1.98 9.57
C LEU A 143 -2.47 2.26 10.78
N ALA A 144 -2.23 1.58 11.91
CA ALA A 144 -2.94 1.80 13.15
C ALA A 144 -2.70 3.22 13.71
N ARG A 145 -1.44 3.66 13.77
CA ARG A 145 -1.05 5.00 14.24
C ARG A 145 -1.67 6.12 13.42
N LEU A 146 -1.79 5.94 12.10
CA LEU A 146 -2.41 6.89 11.20
C LEU A 146 -3.94 6.78 11.16
N GLY A 147 -4.53 5.79 11.85
CA GLY A 147 -5.96 5.49 11.77
C GLY A 147 -6.42 5.14 10.35
N ALA A 148 -5.52 4.62 9.50
CA ALA A 148 -5.78 4.40 8.09
C ALA A 148 -6.98 3.45 7.89
N ARG A 149 -7.93 3.88 7.07
CA ARG A 149 -9.13 3.12 6.67
C ARG A 149 -9.14 2.78 5.19
N THR A 150 -8.25 3.38 4.40
CA THR A 150 -8.07 3.01 3.00
C THR A 150 -6.59 3.01 2.66
N TRP A 151 -6.13 1.91 2.06
CA TRP A 151 -4.74 1.71 1.69
C TRP A 151 -4.61 1.50 0.18
N ILE A 152 -3.99 2.47 -0.50
CA ILE A 152 -3.69 2.41 -1.93
C ILE A 152 -2.30 1.78 -2.13
N ALA A 153 -2.19 0.81 -3.03
CA ALA A 153 -0.93 0.10 -3.31
C ALA A 153 -0.71 -0.17 -4.80
N GLY A 154 0.56 -0.17 -5.22
CA GLY A 154 0.99 -0.36 -6.63
C GLY A 154 1.05 -1.82 -7.10
N LEU A 155 0.06 -2.62 -6.74
CA LEU A 155 -0.01 -4.03 -7.10
C LEU A 155 -0.53 -4.21 -8.52
N ARG A 156 0.09 -5.12 -9.29
CA ARG A 156 -0.35 -5.47 -10.65
C ARG A 156 -0.43 -6.98 -10.82
N ARG A 157 -1.44 -7.42 -11.57
CA ARG A 157 -1.68 -8.84 -11.90
C ARG A 157 -0.53 -9.51 -12.63
N SER A 158 0.29 -8.75 -13.35
CA SER A 158 1.46 -9.24 -14.10
C SER A 158 2.73 -9.41 -13.28
N GLN A 159 2.75 -9.02 -12.00
CA GLN A 159 3.97 -9.08 -11.17
C GLN A 159 4.30 -10.48 -10.64
N SER A 160 3.29 -11.30 -10.36
CA SER A 160 3.47 -12.65 -9.85
C SER A 160 2.21 -13.48 -10.05
N GLU A 161 2.36 -14.81 -10.00
CA GLU A 161 1.23 -15.74 -10.09
C GLU A 161 0.19 -15.49 -8.98
N SER A 162 0.66 -15.25 -7.75
CA SER A 162 -0.19 -14.92 -6.59
C SER A 162 -1.01 -13.63 -6.74
N ARG A 163 -0.68 -12.76 -7.70
CA ARG A 163 -1.37 -11.49 -7.94
C ARG A 163 -2.34 -11.52 -9.11
N ARG A 164 -2.40 -12.63 -9.88
CA ARG A 164 -3.21 -12.72 -11.11
C ARG A 164 -4.69 -12.40 -10.89
N HIS A 165 -5.22 -12.72 -9.72
CA HIS A 165 -6.64 -12.58 -9.39
C HIS A 165 -6.91 -11.43 -8.41
N ILE A 166 -5.96 -10.50 -8.21
CA ILE A 166 -6.19 -9.37 -7.32
C ILE A 166 -7.31 -8.47 -7.87
N ASN A 167 -8.23 -8.11 -6.98
CA ASN A 167 -9.32 -7.19 -7.26
C ASN A 167 -8.87 -5.73 -7.05
N PRO A 168 -9.46 -4.74 -7.74
CA PRO A 168 -9.15 -3.32 -7.52
C PRO A 168 -9.37 -2.82 -6.09
N LEU A 169 -10.33 -3.40 -5.36
CA LEU A 169 -10.63 -3.09 -3.96
C LEU A 169 -10.77 -4.40 -3.17
N MET A 170 -10.23 -4.47 -1.96
CA MET A 170 -10.27 -5.66 -1.11
C MET A 170 -10.34 -5.23 0.36
N LEU A 171 -11.08 -5.98 1.17
CA LEU A 171 -11.04 -5.83 2.63
C LEU A 171 -9.83 -6.58 3.19
N GLN A 172 -9.01 -5.91 3.99
CA GLN A 172 -7.84 -6.46 4.64
C GLN A 172 -7.74 -5.99 6.10
N ASP A 173 -7.76 -6.94 7.04
CA ASP A 173 -7.66 -6.67 8.48
C ASP A 173 -8.66 -5.60 8.98
N GLY A 174 -9.90 -5.64 8.47
CA GLY A 174 -10.99 -4.73 8.84
C GLY A 174 -10.89 -3.33 8.22
N ARG A 175 -10.18 -3.18 7.10
CA ARG A 175 -9.98 -1.94 6.33
C ARG A 175 -10.11 -2.19 4.84
#